data_AF-A0A7S3CCX2-F1
#
_entry.id   AF-A0A7S3CCX2-F1
#
_cell.length_a   1.000
_cell.length_b   1.000
_cell.length_c   1.000
_cell.angle_alpha   90.00
_cell.angle_beta   90.00
_cell.angle_gamma   90.00
#
_symmetry.space_group_name_H-M   'P 1'
#
loop_
_entity.id
_entity.type
_entity.pdbx_description
1 polymer ?
#
loop_
_entity_poly.entity_id
_entity_poly.type
_entity_poly.pdbx_seq_one_letter_code
_entity_poly.pdbx_strand_id
1 'polypeptide(L)'
;EDSTNFKAHVFFSPYFYLYARDARSLPEISNALQRQFRDQIEKVEILGKQDLDLKNHLSGKLRHVLKISCYNVQDLMEVRNFVRPYASREDHQSGAGSGE
;
A
#
# COMPACT_ATOMS: atom_id res chain seq x y z
N GLU A 1 37.88 10.68 -25.50
CA GLU A 1 36.71 10.30 -24.69
C GLU A 1 35.60 9.87 -25.64
N ASP A 2 35.23 8.60 -25.58
CA ASP A 2 34.21 8.04 -26.47
C ASP A 2 32.82 8.47 -26.00
N SER A 3 32.24 9.41 -26.74
CA SER A 3 30.88 9.95 -26.55
C SER A 3 29.81 8.92 -26.92
N THR A 4 29.71 7.84 -26.15
CA THR A 4 28.72 6.78 -26.38
C THR A 4 27.65 6.81 -25.29
N ASN A 5 26.41 7.07 -25.70
CA ASN A 5 25.23 6.95 -24.85
C ASN A 5 24.77 5.49 -24.81
N PHE A 6 24.37 5.00 -23.64
CA PHE A 6 23.79 3.66 -23.49
C PHE A 6 22.43 3.73 -22.78
N LYS A 7 21.60 2.71 -23.02
CA LYS A 7 20.31 2.52 -22.34
C LYS A 7 20.34 1.22 -21.57
N ALA A 8 19.82 1.24 -20.34
CA ALA A 8 19.62 0.06 -19.50
C ALA A 8 18.17 -0.02 -19.03
N HIS A 9 17.74 -1.22 -18.66
CA HIS A 9 16.41 -1.49 -18.11
C HIS A 9 16.55 -1.92 -16.64
N VAL A 10 15.70 -1.35 -15.78
CA VAL A 10 15.54 -1.79 -14.39
C VAL A 10 14.15 -2.39 -14.26
N PHE A 11 14.07 -3.64 -13.83
CA PHE A 11 12.80 -4.28 -13.53
C PHE A 11 12.29 -3.78 -12.19
N PHE A 12 11.01 -3.40 -12.15
CA PHE A 12 10.36 -2.87 -10.97
C PHE A 12 8.92 -3.38 -10.93
N SER A 13 8.56 -3.99 -9.81
CA SER A 13 7.19 -4.42 -9.55
C SER A 13 6.37 -3.24 -9.04
N PRO A 14 5.40 -2.73 -9.83
CA PRO A 14 4.53 -1.66 -9.37
C PRO A 14 3.73 -2.11 -8.14
N TYR A 15 3.56 -1.20 -7.18
CA TYR A 15 2.86 -1.51 -5.94
C TYR A 15 2.00 -0.34 -5.44
N PHE A 16 1.04 -0.67 -4.58
CA PHE A 16 0.30 0.31 -3.80
C PHE A 16 0.13 -0.16 -2.35
N TYR A 17 -0.31 0.76 -1.48
CA TYR A 17 -0.55 0.46 -0.07
C TYR A 17 -2.03 0.51 0.27
N LEU A 18 -2.44 -0.40 1.15
CA LEU A 18 -3.72 -0.32 1.87
C LEU A 18 -3.43 -0.33 3.37
N TYR A 19 -4.14 0.49 4.11
CA TYR A 19 -4.21 0.36 5.55
C TYR A 19 -5.64 -0.03 5.96
N ALA A 20 -5.76 -0.68 7.10
CA ALA A 20 -7.04 -0.96 7.72
C ALA A 20 -7.10 -0.23 9.06
N ARG A 21 -8.31 0.19 9.47
CA ARG A 21 -8.53 0.81 10.78
C ARG A 21 -8.18 -0.14 11.93
N ASP A 22 -8.51 -1.42 11.78
CA ASP A 22 -8.08 -2.48 12.67
C ASP A 22 -6.92 -3.25 12.03
N ALA A 23 -5.71 -3.15 12.61
CA ALA A 23 -4.54 -3.86 12.10
C ALA A 23 -4.69 -5.39 12.14
N ARG A 24 -5.58 -5.93 12.99
CA ARG A 24 -5.83 -7.38 13.10
C ARG A 24 -6.51 -7.95 11.86
N SER A 25 -7.14 -7.13 11.03
CA SER A 25 -7.77 -7.58 9.78
C SER A 25 -6.77 -7.71 8.62
N LEU A 26 -5.55 -7.18 8.73
CA LEU A 26 -4.57 -7.19 7.64
C LEU A 26 -4.20 -8.60 7.15
N PRO A 27 -3.99 -9.62 8.01
CA PRO A 27 -3.69 -10.98 7.56
C PRO A 27 -4.85 -11.61 6.78
N GLU A 28 -6.09 -11.37 7.20
CA GLU A 28 -7.29 -11.87 6.51
C GLU A 28 -7.45 -11.22 5.14
N ILE A 29 -7.33 -9.89 5.08
CA ILE A 29 -7.38 -9.12 3.82
C ILE A 29 -6.26 -9.57 2.87
N SER A 30 -5.04 -9.78 3.38
CA SER A 30 -3.91 -10.29 2.59
C SER A 30 -4.25 -11.63 1.94
N ASN A 31 -4.77 -12.57 2.71
CA ASN A 31 -5.13 -13.89 2.22
C ASN A 31 -6.30 -13.84 1.20
N ALA A 32 -7.27 -12.96 1.41
CA ALA A 32 -8.38 -12.76 0.49
C ALA A 32 -7.89 -12.22 -0.86
N LEU A 33 -7.06 -11.17 -0.84
CA LEU A 33 -6.49 -10.57 -2.05
C LEU A 33 -5.59 -11.55 -2.81
N GLN A 34 -4.71 -12.28 -2.12
CA GLN A 34 -3.88 -13.31 -2.75
C GLN A 34 -4.74 -14.40 -3.40
N ARG A 35 -5.84 -14.82 -2.78
CA ARG A 35 -6.73 -15.84 -3.36
C ARG A 35 -7.48 -15.35 -4.59
N GLN A 36 -7.93 -14.09 -4.57
CA GLN A 36 -8.76 -13.48 -5.61
C GLN A 36 -7.95 -13.04 -6.84
N PHE A 37 -6.72 -12.56 -6.65
CA PHE A 37 -5.91 -11.92 -7.69
C PHE A 37 -4.57 -12.63 -7.93
N ARG A 38 -4.57 -13.97 -7.96
CA ARG A 38 -3.34 -14.79 -8.11
C ARG A 38 -2.53 -14.45 -9.35
N ASP A 39 -3.21 -14.07 -10.43
CA ASP A 39 -2.57 -13.82 -11.73
C ASP A 39 -2.12 -12.35 -11.88
N GLN A 40 -2.59 -11.45 -11.00
CA GLN A 40 -2.26 -10.01 -11.04
C GLN A 40 -1.27 -9.61 -9.94
N ILE A 41 -1.31 -10.29 -8.79
CA ILE A 41 -0.49 -9.98 -7.63
C ILE A 41 0.76 -10.86 -7.63
N GLU A 42 1.92 -10.22 -7.58
CA GLU A 42 3.21 -10.88 -7.36
C GLU A 42 3.42 -11.16 -5.87
N LYS A 43 3.14 -10.18 -5.00
CA LYS A 43 3.41 -10.29 -3.56
C LYS A 43 2.48 -9.40 -2.74
N VAL A 44 2.06 -9.89 -1.58
CA VAL A 44 1.43 -9.07 -0.53
C VAL A 44 2.26 -9.15 0.74
N GLU A 45 2.62 -8.00 1.30
CA GLU A 45 3.46 -7.89 2.50
C GLU A 45 2.81 -6.99 3.54
N ILE A 46 2.79 -7.40 4.81
CA ILE A 46 2.42 -6.51 5.93
C ILE A 46 3.69 -5.78 6.36
N LEU A 47 3.68 -4.44 6.29
CA LEU A 47 4.81 -3.58 6.62
C LEU A 47 4.41 -2.57 7.68
N GLY A 48 5.34 -2.24 8.59
CA GLY A 48 5.24 -1.04 9.43
C GLY A 48 5.78 0.17 8.68
N LYS A 49 4.93 1.17 8.43
CA LYS A 49 5.34 2.44 7.83
C LYS A 49 5.18 3.60 8.80
N GLN A 50 6.14 4.53 8.76
CA GLN A 50 5.99 5.81 9.44
C GLN A 50 4.96 6.63 8.67
N ASP A 51 3.94 7.07 9.38
CA ASP A 51 2.90 7.94 8.85
C ASP A 51 3.15 9.33 9.39
N LEU A 52 3.69 10.23 8.55
CA LEU A 52 4.07 11.58 8.93
C LEU A 52 2.84 12.48 9.20
N ASP A 53 1.65 12.07 8.75
CA ASP A 53 0.41 12.80 8.92
C ASP A 53 -0.27 12.48 10.28
N LEU A 54 0.20 11.45 10.99
CA LEU A 54 -0.22 11.20 12.36
C LEU A 54 0.34 12.28 13.31
N LYS A 55 -0.52 12.86 14.16
CA LYS A 55 -0.14 13.88 15.15
C LYS A 55 1.03 13.46 16.05
N ASN A 56 1.24 12.16 16.22
CA ASN A 56 2.29 11.56 17.02
C ASN A 56 3.42 10.91 16.19
N HIS A 57 3.66 11.32 14.94
CA HIS A 57 4.69 10.73 14.06
C HIS A 57 6.14 10.82 14.60
N LEU A 58 6.41 11.75 15.53
CA LEU A 58 7.67 11.86 16.25
C LEU A 58 7.83 10.82 17.38
N SER A 59 6.75 10.14 17.78
CA SER A 59 6.78 9.12 18.84
C SER A 59 7.28 7.75 18.34
N GLY A 60 7.65 7.63 17.06
CA GLY A 60 8.07 6.36 16.45
C GLY A 60 6.95 5.35 16.20
N LYS A 61 5.67 5.75 16.33
CA LYS A 61 4.53 4.84 16.11
C LYS A 61 4.41 4.53 14.61
N LEU A 62 4.56 3.25 14.26
CA LEU A 62 4.37 2.76 12.90
C LEU A 62 2.91 2.38 12.65
N ARG A 63 2.38 2.71 11.47
CA ARG A 63 1.11 2.20 10.96
C ARG A 63 1.38 0.93 10.16
N HIS A 64 0.67 -0.14 10.50
CA HIS A 64 0.73 -1.38 9.73
C HIS A 64 -0.09 -1.22 8.45
N VAL A 65 0.53 -1.54 7.32
CA VAL A 65 -0.06 -1.44 5.98
C VAL A 65 0.19 -2.71 5.20
N LEU A 66 -0.67 -3.02 4.24
CA LEU A 66 -0.42 -3.99 3.20
C LEU A 66 0.27 -3.31 2.03
N LYS A 67 1.44 -3.80 1.63
CA LYS A 67 2.05 -3.51 0.33
C LYS A 67 1.61 -4.60 -0.64
N ILE A 68 0.94 -4.21 -1.71
CA ILE A 68 0.48 -5.11 -2.76
C ILE A 68 1.30 -4.80 -4.00
N SER A 69 2.21 -5.71 -4.36
CA SER A 69 3.04 -5.66 -5.56
C SER A 69 2.39 -6.47 -6.68
N CYS A 70 2.31 -5.90 -7.87
CA CYS A 70 1.69 -6.49 -9.05
C CYS A 70 2.73 -6.71 -10.15
N TYR A 71 2.47 -7.64 -11.09
CA TYR A 71 3.43 -7.95 -12.15
C TYR A 71 3.63 -6.79 -13.13
N ASN A 72 2.60 -5.97 -13.34
CA ASN A 72 2.67 -4.79 -14.20
C ASN A 72 1.65 -3.70 -13.76
N VAL A 73 1.66 -2.56 -14.45
CA VAL A 73 0.81 -1.40 -14.10
C VAL A 73 -0.66 -1.66 -14.40
N GLN A 74 -0.98 -2.45 -15.43
CA GLN A 74 -2.36 -2.81 -15.77
C GLN A 74 -2.98 -3.64 -14.64
N ASP A 75 -2.27 -4.66 -14.17
CA ASP A 75 -2.65 -5.49 -13.02
C ASP A 75 -2.86 -4.66 -11.76
N LEU A 76 -1.95 -3.72 -11.49
CA LEU A 76 -2.09 -2.78 -10.36
C LEU A 76 -3.39 -2.00 -10.46
N MET A 77 -3.71 -1.48 -11.64
CA MET A 77 -4.91 -0.66 -11.84
C MET A 77 -6.18 -1.48 -11.69
N GLU A 78 -6.20 -2.73 -12.14
CA GLU A 78 -7.31 -3.67 -11.96
C GLU A 78 -7.57 -3.95 -10.48
N VAL A 79 -6.53 -4.37 -9.74
CA VAL A 79 -6.64 -4.66 -8.31
C VAL A 79 -7.06 -3.39 -7.56
N ARG A 80 -6.43 -2.24 -7.84
CA ARG A 80 -6.74 -0.96 -7.21
C ARG A 80 -8.19 -0.54 -7.43
N ASN A 81 -8.69 -0.65 -8.66
CA ASN A 81 -10.07 -0.26 -8.98
C ASN A 81 -11.09 -1.17 -8.30
N PHE A 82 -10.76 -2.46 -8.12
CA PHE A 82 -11.59 -3.36 -7.34
C PHE A 82 -11.65 -2.99 -5.86
N VAL A 83 -10.52 -2.64 -5.21
CA VAL A 83 -10.52 -2.27 -3.78
C VAL A 83 -11.04 -0.86 -3.51
N ARG A 84 -10.93 0.06 -4.48
CA ARG A 84 -11.33 1.47 -4.34
C ARG A 84 -12.74 1.71 -3.76
N PRO A 85 -13.82 1.01 -4.19
CA PRO A 85 -15.15 1.22 -3.61
C PRO A 85 -15.26 0.79 -2.13
N TYR A 86 -14.41 -0.13 -1.68
CA TYR A 86 -14.38 -0.59 -0.28
C TYR A 86 -13.48 0.27 0.60
N ALA A 87 -12.68 1.15 0.00
CA ALA A 87 -11.85 2.10 0.73
C ALA A 87 -12.68 3.34 1.09
N SER A 88 -12.81 3.60 2.39
CA SER A 88 -13.40 4.86 2.87
C SER A 88 -12.55 6.04 2.40
N ARG A 89 -13.20 7.07 1.83
CA ARG A 89 -12.60 8.39 1.72
C ARG A 89 -12.61 9.00 3.12
N GLU A 90 -11.51 8.85 3.84
CA GLU A 90 -11.25 9.70 5.00
C GLU A 90 -10.66 11.01 4.48
N ASP A 91 -11.53 12.01 4.31
CA ASP A 91 -11.07 13.40 4.22
C ASP A 91 -10.29 13.67 5.51
N HIS A 92 -9.03 14.09 5.39
CA HIS A 92 -8.14 14.34 6.52
C HIS A 92 -8.53 15.61 7.30
N GLN A 93 -9.79 15.71 7.71
CA GLN A 93 -10.26 16.68 8.70
C GLN A 93 -10.87 15.93 9.89
N SER A 94 -10.33 16.25 11.07
CA SER A 94 -10.84 15.94 12.42
C SER A 94 -10.08 14.86 13.20
N GLY A 95 -8.83 15.15 13.53
CA GLY A 95 -8.31 14.78 14.84
C GLY A 95 -8.80 15.78 15.91
N ALA A 96 -10.11 15.82 16.16
CA ALA A 96 -10.69 16.46 17.33
C ALA A 96 -11.23 15.34 18.24
N GLY A 97 -10.66 15.23 19.44
CA GLY A 97 -10.94 14.14 20.38
C GLY A 97 -9.86 14.05 21.44
N SER A 98 -9.69 15.16 22.17
CA SER A 98 -9.08 15.23 23.49
C SER A 98 -10.10 14.82 24.56
N GLY A 99 -9.67 14.07 25.58
CA GLY A 99 -10.44 13.63 26.75
C GLY A 99 -10.85 12.16 26.61
N GLU A 100 -10.38 11.23 27.44
CA GLU A 100 -10.09 11.26 28.88
C GLU A 100 -8.68 10.77 29.25
#